data_AF-A0A8C6LH21-F1
#
_entry.id   AF-A0A8C6LH21-F1
#
_cell.length_a   1.000
_cell.length_b   1.000
_cell.length_c   1.000
_cell.angle_alpha   90.00
_cell.angle_beta   90.00
_cell.angle_gamma   90.00
#
_symmetry.space_group_name_H-M   'P 1'
#
loop_
_entity.id
_entity.type
_entity.pdbx_description
1 polymer ?
#
loop_
_entity_poly.entity_id
_entity_poly.type
_entity_poly.pdbx_seq_one_letter_code
_entity_poly.pdbx_strand_id
1 'polypeptide(L)'
;MLELLCSPSELRTDILAWICSRIDPNVANSKAARSHDPHALTKEMAAFGHELMLIQADDLDLIRGKASPRRQLRFLEQLLILVPGCKNSAERRTDGELLLSQLFAKDNLANLTQMLQPTLDPWPVHIKALRKGTKASCQPPAEIPDAAALLQSTRTQLKELQSQCDFLSSEEETASVFSPSSLRLAACDLQQLMTTFSHVYEMDFRAFCNRTPPGFTTEAKVFQRVHQQLQACNTVSQRIRPGSWFLSLRVGTATDFCIRRLKPGWVLMSPDV
;
A
#
# COMPACT_ATOMS: atom_id res chain seq x y z
N MET A 1 24.21 1.53 -1.31
CA MET A 1 22.77 1.92 -1.29
C MET A 1 22.49 3.07 -0.33
N LEU A 2 22.89 2.97 0.95
CA LEU A 2 22.69 4.06 1.92
C LEU A 2 23.35 5.38 1.49
N GLU A 3 24.57 5.36 0.96
CA GLU A 3 25.20 6.59 0.46
C GLU A 3 24.39 7.26 -0.65
N LEU A 4 23.85 6.49 -1.61
CA LEU A 4 23.04 7.03 -2.71
C LEU A 4 21.76 7.75 -2.21
N LEU A 5 21.08 7.17 -1.22
CA LEU A 5 19.79 7.65 -0.71
C LEU A 5 19.90 8.46 0.58
N CYS A 6 21.07 8.60 1.20
CA CYS A 6 21.23 9.29 2.47
C CYS A 6 22.35 10.34 2.49
N SER A 7 23.01 10.58 1.35
CA SER A 7 24.03 11.63 1.21
C SER A 7 23.61 12.68 0.16
N PRO A 8 24.10 13.92 0.28
CA PRO A 8 23.87 14.95 -0.73
C PRO A 8 24.52 14.56 -2.06
N SER A 9 23.71 14.41 -3.10
CA SER A 9 24.17 14.14 -4.47
C SER A 9 23.13 14.59 -5.50
N GLU A 10 23.56 14.78 -6.75
CA GLU A 10 22.66 15.04 -7.88
C GLU A 10 21.70 13.87 -8.09
N LEU A 11 22.24 12.63 -8.09
CA LEU A 11 21.46 11.40 -8.23
C LEU A 11 20.32 11.28 -7.21
N ARG A 12 20.57 11.66 -5.95
CA ARG A 12 19.52 11.70 -4.93
C ARG A 12 18.40 12.64 -5.34
N THR A 13 18.76 13.85 -5.77
CA THR A 13 17.82 14.90 -6.13
C THR A 13 16.97 14.45 -7.31
N ASP A 14 17.58 13.80 -8.30
CA ASP A 14 16.90 13.22 -9.46
C ASP A 14 15.95 12.09 -9.05
N ILE A 15 16.37 11.18 -8.16
CA ILE A 15 15.52 10.11 -7.63
C ILE A 15 14.30 10.70 -6.94
N LEU A 16 14.49 11.68 -6.05
CA LEU A 16 13.39 12.31 -5.34
C LEU A 16 12.46 13.10 -6.29
N ALA A 17 13.02 13.85 -7.24
CA ALA A 17 12.24 14.57 -8.26
C ALA A 17 11.42 13.59 -9.11
N TRP A 18 12.01 12.45 -9.49
CA TRP A 18 11.31 11.37 -10.16
C TRP A 18 10.16 10.82 -9.31
N ILE A 19 10.38 10.51 -8.03
CA ILE A 19 9.30 10.02 -7.15
C ILE A 19 8.17 11.05 -7.06
N CYS A 20 8.50 12.33 -6.80
CA CYS A 20 7.51 13.40 -6.72
C CYS A 20 6.70 13.53 -8.02
N SER A 21 7.34 13.43 -9.19
CA SER A 21 6.65 13.47 -10.49
C SER A 21 5.67 12.32 -10.73
N ARG A 22 5.89 11.16 -10.08
CA ARG A 22 5.00 10.00 -10.17
C ARG A 22 3.77 10.15 -9.27
N ILE A 23 3.89 10.91 -8.20
CA ILE A 23 2.79 11.22 -7.28
C ILE A 23 1.93 12.33 -7.86
N ASP A 24 2.55 13.40 -8.36
CA ASP A 24 1.87 14.49 -9.07
C ASP A 24 2.67 14.94 -10.31
N PRO A 25 2.11 14.80 -11.54
CA PRO A 25 2.76 15.24 -12.77
C PRO A 25 2.99 16.76 -12.83
N ASN A 26 2.34 17.57 -11.99
CA ASN A 26 2.57 19.02 -11.95
C ASN A 26 3.98 19.37 -11.46
N VAL A 27 4.56 18.56 -10.56
CA VAL A 27 5.92 18.78 -10.04
C VAL A 27 6.97 18.69 -11.15
N ALA A 28 6.81 17.76 -12.10
CA ALA A 28 7.69 17.68 -13.26
C ALA A 28 7.51 18.83 -14.25
N ASN A 29 6.32 19.44 -14.28
CA ASN A 29 5.98 20.52 -15.19
C ASN A 29 6.27 21.91 -14.63
N SER A 30 6.76 21.98 -13.40
CA SER A 30 7.00 23.23 -12.72
C SER A 30 8.12 24.03 -13.37
N LYS A 31 8.15 25.33 -13.05
CA LYS A 31 9.24 26.21 -13.51
C LYS A 31 10.58 25.80 -12.89
N ALA A 32 10.60 25.29 -11.65
CA ALA A 32 11.84 24.92 -10.98
C ALA A 32 12.45 23.62 -11.55
N ALA A 33 11.60 22.65 -11.93
CA ALA A 33 12.06 21.45 -12.62
C ALA A 33 12.68 21.76 -14.00
N ARG A 34 12.17 22.79 -14.69
CA ARG A 34 12.67 23.21 -16.02
C ARG A 34 13.85 24.17 -15.98
N SER A 35 14.02 24.92 -14.89
CA SER A 35 15.09 25.93 -14.79
C SER A 35 16.47 25.34 -14.48
N HIS A 36 16.56 24.02 -14.21
CA HIS A 36 17.79 23.36 -13.76
C HIS A 36 18.46 24.05 -12.54
N ASP A 37 17.70 24.83 -11.77
CA ASP A 37 18.18 25.43 -10.53
C ASP A 37 17.94 24.43 -9.38
N PRO A 38 19.01 23.78 -8.86
CA PRO A 38 18.86 22.77 -7.82
C PRO A 38 18.27 23.36 -6.53
N HIS A 39 18.46 24.66 -6.27
CA HIS A 39 17.95 25.28 -5.06
C HIS A 39 16.44 25.52 -5.14
N ALA A 40 15.96 26.04 -6.28
CA ALA A 40 14.53 26.19 -6.53
C ALA A 40 13.80 24.84 -6.51
N LEU A 41 14.37 23.80 -7.14
CA LEU A 41 13.81 22.46 -7.14
C LEU A 41 13.74 21.86 -5.73
N THR A 42 14.81 22.02 -4.93
CA THR A 42 14.82 21.58 -3.52
C THR A 42 13.68 22.22 -2.72
N LYS A 43 13.45 23.54 -2.91
CA LYS A 43 12.40 24.28 -2.21
C LYS A 43 11.00 23.82 -2.63
N GLU A 44 10.81 23.56 -3.91
CA GLU A 44 9.55 23.02 -4.41
C GLU A 44 9.27 21.62 -3.86
N MET A 45 10.25 20.73 -3.88
CA MET A 45 10.10 19.39 -3.32
C MET A 45 9.87 19.42 -1.81
N ALA A 46 10.45 20.40 -1.10
CA ALA A 46 10.16 20.62 0.31
C ALA A 46 8.71 21.09 0.54
N ALA A 47 8.22 22.04 -0.28
CA ALA A 47 6.84 22.50 -0.24
C ALA A 47 5.86 21.35 -0.56
N PHE A 48 6.15 20.56 -1.58
CA PHE A 48 5.36 19.38 -1.95
C PHE A 48 5.33 18.34 -0.83
N GLY A 49 6.47 18.02 -0.22
CA GLY A 49 6.52 17.12 0.93
C GLY A 49 5.76 17.67 2.15
N HIS A 50 5.71 19.00 2.31
CA HIS A 50 4.93 19.66 3.34
C HIS A 50 3.41 19.61 3.07
N GLU A 51 2.99 19.81 1.82
CA GLU A 51 1.59 19.64 1.40
C GLU A 51 1.10 18.20 1.63
N LEU A 52 1.99 17.22 1.45
CA LEU A 52 1.74 15.80 1.77
C LEU A 52 1.83 15.48 3.27
N MET A 53 2.09 16.48 4.13
CA MET A 53 2.26 16.34 5.57
C MET A 53 3.38 15.36 5.99
N LEU A 54 4.39 15.16 5.13
CA LEU A 54 5.52 14.26 5.41
C LEU A 54 6.68 14.98 6.10
N ILE A 55 6.84 16.27 5.81
CA ILE A 55 7.96 17.11 6.26
C ILE A 55 7.49 18.53 6.59
N GLN A 56 8.36 19.34 7.20
CA GLN A 56 8.11 20.78 7.41
C GLN A 56 8.53 21.57 6.16
N ALA A 57 7.89 22.71 5.91
CA ALA A 57 8.16 23.55 4.74
C ALA A 57 9.62 24.02 4.63
N ASP A 58 10.30 24.19 5.78
CA ASP A 58 11.68 24.66 5.86
C ASP A 58 12.71 23.52 5.96
N ASP A 59 12.28 22.26 5.86
CA ASP A 59 13.13 21.07 6.06
C ASP A 59 13.97 20.72 4.81
N LEU A 60 14.67 21.72 4.26
CA LEU A 60 15.49 21.61 3.06
C LEU A 60 16.65 20.61 3.23
N ASP A 61 17.12 20.42 4.46
CA ASP A 61 18.18 19.48 4.80
C ASP A 61 17.75 18.03 4.64
N LEU A 62 16.46 17.74 4.81
CA LEU A 62 15.91 16.41 4.56
C LEU A 62 15.88 16.09 3.07
N ILE A 63 15.49 17.06 2.22
CA ILE A 63 15.52 16.90 0.77
C ILE A 63 16.96 16.81 0.25
N ARG A 64 17.88 17.65 0.75
CA ARG A 64 19.30 17.62 0.34
C ARG A 64 20.10 16.43 0.88
N GLY A 65 19.53 15.63 1.78
CA GLY A 65 20.21 14.45 2.32
C GLY A 65 21.25 14.76 3.39
N LYS A 66 21.09 15.86 4.12
CA LYS A 66 21.92 16.25 5.27
C LYS A 66 21.33 15.82 6.62
N ALA A 67 20.04 15.46 6.65
CA ALA A 67 19.39 14.96 7.85
C ALA A 67 19.92 13.57 8.29
N SER A 68 19.50 13.05 9.44
CA SER A 68 19.91 11.71 9.87
C SER A 68 19.41 10.61 8.90
N PRO A 69 20.20 9.57 8.58
CA PRO A 69 19.80 8.53 7.62
C PRO A 69 18.46 7.88 7.94
N ARG A 70 18.15 7.65 9.22
CA ARG A 70 16.85 7.12 9.66
C ARG A 70 15.68 8.02 9.27
N ARG A 71 15.81 9.34 9.42
CA ARG A 71 14.77 10.31 9.06
C ARG A 71 14.59 10.35 7.54
N GLN A 72 15.69 10.32 6.79
CA GLN A 72 15.67 10.31 5.33
C GLN A 72 14.98 9.07 4.77
N LEU A 73 15.28 7.88 5.32
CA LEU A 73 14.67 6.63 4.88
C LEU A 73 13.19 6.56 5.22
N ARG A 74 12.78 7.02 6.42
CA ARG A 74 11.36 7.08 6.79
C ARG A 74 10.57 7.98 5.84
N PHE A 75 11.12 9.15 5.51
CA PHE A 75 10.52 10.06 4.54
C PHE A 75 10.38 9.39 3.16
N LEU A 76 11.43 8.75 2.66
CA LEU A 76 11.40 8.03 1.38
C LEU A 76 10.38 6.89 1.37
N GLU A 77 10.29 6.12 2.46
CA GLU A 77 9.29 5.06 2.61
C GLU A 77 7.87 5.61 2.53
N GLN A 78 7.57 6.68 3.26
CA GLN A 78 6.26 7.34 3.22
C GLN A 78 5.93 7.90 1.82
N LEU A 79 6.93 8.47 1.15
CA LEU A 79 6.79 9.01 -0.20
C LEU A 79 6.48 7.90 -1.22
N LEU A 80 7.15 6.74 -1.11
CA LEU A 80 6.96 5.60 -2.00
C LEU A 80 5.58 4.95 -1.87
N ILE A 81 4.97 4.95 -0.67
CA ILE A 81 3.60 4.45 -0.46
C ILE A 81 2.58 5.23 -1.31
N LEU A 82 2.83 6.50 -1.57
CA LEU A 82 1.95 7.38 -2.35
C LEU A 82 2.11 7.18 -3.85
N VAL A 83 3.18 6.51 -4.32
CA VAL A 83 3.42 6.27 -5.74
C VAL A 83 2.38 5.29 -6.30
N PRO A 84 1.58 5.68 -7.30
CA PRO A 84 0.60 4.78 -7.92
C PRO A 84 1.25 3.50 -8.44
N GLY A 85 0.74 2.34 -8.01
CA GLY A 85 1.28 1.02 -8.38
C GLY A 85 2.34 0.47 -7.42
N CYS A 86 2.85 1.29 -6.48
CA CYS A 86 3.74 0.86 -5.40
C CYS A 86 2.93 0.43 -4.15
N LYS A 87 1.83 -0.31 -4.34
CA LYS A 87 1.23 -1.01 -3.20
C LYS A 87 2.22 -2.08 -2.77
N ASN A 88 2.59 -2.06 -1.49
CA ASN A 88 3.37 -3.12 -0.86
C ASN A 88 2.89 -4.47 -1.42
N SER A 89 3.79 -5.18 -2.11
CA SER A 89 3.54 -6.52 -2.63
C SER A 89 3.09 -7.50 -1.53
N ALA A 90 3.18 -7.10 -0.27
CA ALA A 90 2.59 -7.76 0.88
C ALA A 90 1.06 -7.93 0.79
N GLU A 91 0.32 -7.04 0.13
CA GLU A 91 -1.15 -7.11 0.05
C GLU A 91 -1.65 -7.87 -1.19
N ARG A 92 -0.77 -8.16 -2.16
CA ARG A 92 -1.04 -9.12 -3.25
C ARG A 92 -0.52 -10.51 -2.86
N ARG A 93 -0.85 -10.98 -1.65
CA ARG A 93 -0.94 -12.42 -1.38
C ARG A 93 -2.29 -12.95 -1.88
N THR A 94 -2.63 -12.65 -3.12
CA THR A 94 -3.58 -13.46 -3.85
C THR A 94 -2.76 -14.48 -4.60
N ASP A 95 -2.50 -15.56 -3.86
CA ASP A 95 -2.26 -16.90 -4.33
C ASP A 95 -0.92 -17.14 -5.08
N GLY A 96 0.11 -17.49 -4.29
CA GLY A 96 1.38 -17.97 -4.82
C GLY A 96 1.23 -19.23 -5.69
N GLU A 97 0.16 -20.00 -5.51
CA GLU A 97 -0.15 -21.16 -6.36
C GLU A 97 -0.67 -20.72 -7.74
N LEU A 98 -1.40 -19.61 -7.83
CA LEU A 98 -1.79 -18.99 -9.11
C LEU A 98 -0.58 -18.50 -9.90
N LEU A 99 0.42 -17.95 -9.22
CA LEU A 99 1.66 -17.48 -9.84
C LEU A 99 2.54 -18.65 -10.28
N LEU A 100 2.66 -19.68 -9.44
CA LEU A 100 3.36 -20.92 -9.80
C LEU A 100 2.65 -21.65 -10.94
N SER A 101 1.33 -21.75 -10.93
CA SER A 101 0.55 -22.37 -12.00
C SER A 101 0.63 -21.59 -13.32
N GLN A 102 0.71 -20.25 -13.27
CA GLN A 102 1.03 -19.46 -14.46
C GLN A 102 2.46 -19.71 -14.96
N LEU A 103 3.46 -19.80 -14.08
CA LEU A 103 4.84 -20.07 -14.46
C LEU A 103 5.03 -21.46 -15.07
N PHE A 104 4.33 -22.47 -14.53
CA PHE A 104 4.33 -23.84 -15.04
C PHE A 104 3.23 -24.11 -16.07
N ALA A 105 2.49 -23.08 -16.52
CA ALA A 105 1.54 -23.21 -17.60
C ALA A 105 2.26 -23.65 -18.88
N LYS A 106 1.58 -24.49 -19.68
CA LYS A 106 2.15 -25.10 -20.89
C LYS A 106 2.74 -24.07 -21.86
N ASP A 107 2.12 -22.89 -21.93
CA ASP A 107 2.54 -21.78 -22.80
C ASP A 107 3.84 -21.11 -22.32
N ASN A 108 4.12 -21.14 -21.02
CA ASN A 108 5.29 -20.51 -20.40
C ASN A 108 6.46 -21.48 -20.20
N LEU A 109 6.19 -22.79 -20.26
CA LEU A 109 7.17 -23.84 -20.00
C LEU A 109 8.34 -23.83 -21.00
N ALA A 110 8.07 -23.49 -22.27
CA ALA A 110 9.10 -23.33 -23.30
C ALA A 110 10.05 -22.16 -22.98
N ASN A 111 9.50 -21.02 -22.57
CA ASN A 111 10.27 -19.83 -22.17
C ASN A 111 11.11 -20.11 -20.91
N LEU A 112 10.53 -20.82 -19.94
CA LEU A 112 11.21 -21.20 -18.69
C LEU A 112 12.36 -22.18 -18.97
N THR A 113 12.15 -23.15 -19.87
CA THR A 113 13.20 -24.08 -20.32
C THR A 113 14.35 -23.34 -21.00
N GLN A 114 14.04 -22.34 -21.84
CA GLN A 114 15.04 -21.51 -22.50
C GLN A 114 15.84 -20.63 -21.51
N MET A 115 15.20 -20.15 -20.43
CA MET A 115 15.89 -19.42 -19.36
C MET A 115 16.81 -20.32 -18.53
N LEU A 116 16.42 -21.58 -18.32
CA LEU A 116 17.25 -22.58 -17.61
C LEU A 116 18.40 -23.12 -18.46
N GLN A 117 18.31 -22.99 -19.80
CA GLN A 117 19.34 -23.36 -20.76
C GLN A 117 19.68 -22.17 -21.68
N PRO A 118 20.33 -21.12 -21.15
CA PRO A 118 20.74 -20.01 -21.97
C PRO A 118 21.74 -20.47 -23.03
N THR A 119 21.55 -20.04 -24.28
CA THR A 119 22.42 -20.37 -25.43
C THR A 119 23.84 -19.81 -25.27
N LEU A 120 23.98 -18.78 -24.44
CA LEU A 120 25.25 -18.20 -24.03
C LEU A 120 25.55 -18.66 -22.62
N ASP A 121 26.64 -19.40 -22.45
CA ASP A 121 27.08 -19.85 -21.13
C ASP A 121 27.67 -18.63 -20.37
N PRO A 122 26.97 -18.07 -19.36
CA PRO A 122 27.40 -16.84 -18.69
C PRO A 122 28.61 -17.07 -17.78
N TRP A 123 29.04 -18.32 -17.62
CA TRP A 123 30.07 -18.71 -16.68
C TRP A 123 31.47 -18.62 -17.30
N PRO A 124 32.38 -17.84 -16.70
CA PRO A 124 33.77 -17.79 -17.13
C PRO A 124 34.45 -19.18 -17.00
N VAL A 125 35.41 -19.44 -17.89
CA VAL A 125 36.06 -20.76 -18.12
C VAL A 125 36.56 -21.47 -16.84
N HIS A 126 36.94 -20.73 -15.80
CA HIS A 126 37.40 -21.29 -14.53
C HIS A 126 36.31 -22.01 -13.72
N ILE A 127 35.03 -21.68 -13.93
CA ILE A 127 33.89 -22.32 -13.24
C ILE A 127 33.47 -23.62 -13.96
N LYS A 128 33.68 -23.69 -15.28
CA LYS A 128 33.40 -24.91 -16.07
C LYS A 128 34.33 -26.07 -15.73
N ALA A 129 35.57 -25.78 -15.34
CA ALA A 129 36.54 -26.79 -14.91
C ALA A 129 36.07 -27.53 -13.65
N LEU A 130 35.38 -26.83 -12.73
CA LEU A 130 34.85 -27.42 -11.51
C LEU A 130 33.72 -28.43 -11.80
N ARG A 131 32.91 -28.21 -12.84
CA ARG A 131 31.81 -29.11 -13.24
C ARG A 131 32.28 -30.35 -14.01
N LYS A 132 33.38 -30.27 -14.77
CA LYS A 132 33.91 -31.43 -15.52
C LYS A 132 34.64 -32.45 -14.63
N GLY A 133 34.96 -32.09 -13.38
CA GLY A 133 35.75 -32.90 -12.46
C GLY A 133 34.99 -33.95 -11.63
N THR A 134 33.66 -34.03 -11.69
CA THR A 134 32.92 -34.90 -10.76
C THR A 134 31.98 -35.85 -11.50
N LYS A 135 32.53 -36.97 -11.99
CA LYS A 135 31.78 -38.21 -12.15
C LYS A 135 31.60 -38.85 -10.77
N ALA A 136 30.65 -38.35 -9.98
CA ALA A 136 30.16 -39.07 -8.81
C ALA A 136 28.80 -39.67 -9.17
N SER A 137 28.76 -41.00 -9.16
CA SER A 137 27.58 -41.84 -9.34
C SER A 137 26.43 -41.38 -8.43
N CYS A 138 25.27 -41.08 -9.02
CA CYS A 138 24.03 -40.93 -8.27
C CYS A 138 23.62 -42.29 -7.71
N GLN A 139 23.98 -42.55 -6.45
CA GLN A 139 23.25 -43.51 -5.62
C GLN A 139 21.97 -42.82 -5.12
N PRO A 140 20.86 -43.57 -4.94
CA PRO A 140 19.65 -43.02 -4.32
C PRO A 140 20.00 -42.49 -2.93
N PRO A 141 19.45 -41.34 -2.48
CA PRO A 141 19.74 -40.83 -1.15
C PRO A 141 19.32 -41.88 -0.13
N ALA A 142 20.30 -42.41 0.60
CA ALA A 142 20.05 -43.14 1.83
C ALA A 142 19.17 -42.25 2.72
N GLU A 143 18.11 -42.84 3.30
CA GLU A 143 17.29 -42.23 4.33
C GLU A 143 18.21 -41.51 5.32
N ILE A 144 18.10 -40.19 5.39
CA ILE A 144 18.94 -39.34 6.23
C ILE A 144 18.58 -39.66 7.69
N PRO A 145 19.37 -40.45 8.43
CA PRO A 145 19.03 -40.85 9.80
C PRO A 145 19.15 -39.65 10.76
N ASP A 146 19.75 -38.56 10.27
CA ASP A 146 20.17 -37.39 11.02
C ASP A 146 19.24 -36.17 10.84
N ALA A 147 18.18 -36.28 10.03
CA ALA A 147 17.25 -35.16 9.85
C ALA A 147 16.50 -34.84 11.16
N ALA A 148 16.16 -35.87 11.94
CA ALA A 148 15.52 -35.70 13.24
C ALA A 148 16.46 -35.05 14.26
N ALA A 149 17.73 -35.43 14.29
CA ALA A 149 18.73 -34.86 15.19
C ALA A 149 19.10 -33.41 14.78
N LEU A 150 19.18 -33.12 13.48
CA LEU A 150 19.40 -31.76 12.95
C LEU A 150 18.19 -30.86 13.24
N LEU A 151 16.97 -31.36 13.09
CA LEU A 151 15.75 -30.64 13.47
C LEU A 151 15.67 -30.40 14.99
N GLN A 152 16.07 -31.37 15.81
CA GLN A 152 16.14 -31.17 17.27
C GLN A 152 17.21 -30.16 17.65
N SER A 153 18.39 -30.22 17.02
CA SER A 153 19.48 -29.24 17.21
C SER A 153 19.06 -27.82 16.79
N THR A 154 18.34 -27.69 15.68
CA THR A 154 17.82 -26.39 15.23
C THR A 154 16.73 -25.88 16.18
N ARG A 155 15.89 -26.79 16.70
CA ARG A 155 14.83 -26.46 17.67
C ARG A 155 15.41 -26.02 19.02
N THR A 156 16.51 -26.60 19.47
CA THR A 156 17.20 -26.17 20.70
C THR A 156 17.89 -24.84 20.48
N GLN A 157 18.56 -24.61 19.34
CA GLN A 157 19.16 -23.32 18.99
C GLN A 157 18.13 -22.19 18.89
N LEU A 158 16.93 -22.46 18.34
CA LEU A 158 15.86 -21.47 18.29
C LEU A 158 15.30 -21.14 19.68
N LYS A 159 15.20 -22.13 20.58
CA LYS A 159 14.79 -21.88 21.98
C LYS A 159 15.84 -21.08 22.75
N GLU A 160 17.12 -21.38 22.54
CA GLU A 160 18.24 -20.63 23.11
C GLU A 160 18.21 -19.16 22.64
N LEU A 161 18.12 -18.94 21.32
CA LEU A 161 18.00 -17.58 20.75
C LEU A 161 16.75 -16.86 21.23
N GLN A 162 15.63 -17.57 21.36
CA GLN A 162 14.40 -16.99 21.90
C GLN A 162 14.58 -16.56 23.36
N SER A 163 15.22 -17.37 24.19
CA SER A 163 15.54 -17.01 25.58
C SER A 163 16.54 -15.84 25.67
N GLN A 164 17.48 -15.77 24.74
CA GLN A 164 18.38 -14.62 24.59
C GLN A 164 17.65 -13.36 24.12
N CYS A 165 16.44 -13.49 23.57
CA CYS A 165 15.57 -12.39 23.16
C CYS A 165 14.41 -12.14 24.15
N ASP A 166 14.39 -12.79 25.32
CA ASP A 166 13.36 -12.56 26.34
C ASP A 166 13.36 -11.10 26.84
N PHE A 167 14.49 -10.38 26.71
CA PHE A 167 14.59 -8.93 26.97
C PHE A 167 13.70 -8.07 26.04
N LEU A 168 13.32 -8.57 24.86
CA LEU A 168 12.36 -7.90 23.97
C LEU A 168 10.91 -8.07 24.45
N SER A 169 10.68 -9.07 25.30
CA SER A 169 9.37 -9.37 25.90
C SER A 169 9.24 -8.78 27.30
N SER A 170 10.35 -8.53 28.02
CA SER A 170 10.32 -7.71 29.23
C SER A 170 10.16 -6.25 28.84
N GLU A 171 9.08 -5.64 29.34
CA GLU A 171 8.76 -4.23 29.19
C GLU A 171 9.85 -3.33 29.80
N GLU A 172 10.97 -3.14 29.11
CA GLU A 172 11.93 -2.07 29.41
C GLU A 172 12.16 -1.22 28.16
N GLU A 173 11.37 -0.14 28.11
CA GLU A 173 11.71 1.20 27.62
C GLU A 173 12.76 1.32 26.51
N THR A 174 12.41 0.92 25.29
CA THR A 174 12.82 1.71 24.12
C THR A 174 11.62 1.96 23.23
N ALA A 175 11.37 3.25 22.97
CA ALA A 175 10.22 3.79 22.25
C ALA A 175 10.14 3.26 20.80
N SER A 176 9.57 2.07 20.64
CA SER A 176 9.01 1.59 19.37
C SER A 176 7.61 2.18 19.26
N VAL A 177 7.42 3.07 18.28
CA VAL A 177 6.21 3.88 18.05
C VAL A 177 4.95 3.02 17.79
N PHE A 178 5.08 1.71 17.62
CA PHE A 178 3.94 0.80 17.50
C PHE A 178 4.14 -0.45 18.36
N SER A 179 3.83 -0.31 19.65
CA SER A 179 3.59 -1.49 20.49
C SER A 179 2.30 -2.20 20.05
N PRO A 180 2.26 -3.54 20.04
CA PRO A 180 1.02 -4.31 19.85
C PRO A 180 -0.09 -3.94 20.84
N SER A 181 0.23 -3.39 22.01
CA SER A 181 -0.77 -2.85 22.95
C SER A 181 -1.39 -1.54 22.44
N SER A 182 -0.60 -0.61 21.89
CA SER A 182 -1.11 0.64 21.31
C SER A 182 -2.01 0.40 20.10
N LEU A 183 -1.66 -0.57 19.24
CA LEU A 183 -2.51 -0.95 18.10
C LEU A 183 -3.85 -1.55 18.57
N ARG A 184 -3.81 -2.43 19.58
CA ARG A 184 -5.04 -2.98 20.18
C ARG A 184 -5.91 -1.89 20.78
N LEU A 185 -5.30 -0.93 21.48
CA LEU A 185 -6.02 0.19 22.07
C LEU A 185 -6.67 1.07 20.99
N ALA A 186 -5.94 1.44 19.93
CA ALA A 186 -6.49 2.20 18.81
C ALA A 186 -7.61 1.44 18.06
N ALA A 187 -7.47 0.12 17.91
CA ALA A 187 -8.52 -0.71 17.31
C ALA A 187 -9.78 -0.77 18.19
N CYS A 188 -9.62 -0.88 19.52
CA CYS A 188 -10.72 -0.82 20.48
C CYS A 188 -11.41 0.54 20.46
N ASP A 189 -10.65 1.64 20.44
CA ASP A 189 -11.20 3.01 20.38
C ASP A 189 -11.99 3.22 19.10
N LEU A 190 -11.46 2.77 17.96
CA LEU A 190 -12.16 2.86 16.68
C LEU A 190 -13.44 2.00 16.68
N GLN A 191 -13.40 0.80 17.25
CA GLN A 191 -14.58 -0.04 17.41
C GLN A 191 -15.63 0.64 18.31
N GLN A 192 -15.22 1.27 19.40
CA GLN A 192 -16.11 1.99 20.30
C GLN A 192 -16.73 3.22 19.62
N LEU A 193 -15.94 3.97 18.85
CA LEU A 193 -16.43 5.12 18.08
C LEU A 193 -17.46 4.66 17.03
N MET A 194 -17.15 3.60 16.28
CA MET A 194 -18.07 3.04 15.28
C MET A 194 -19.37 2.50 15.90
N THR A 195 -19.27 1.90 17.09
CA THR A 195 -20.44 1.38 17.82
C THR A 195 -21.31 2.51 18.33
N THR A 196 -20.70 3.52 18.96
CA THR A 196 -21.39 4.72 19.45
C THR A 196 -22.06 5.48 18.30
N PHE A 197 -21.34 5.69 17.20
CA PHE A 197 -21.89 6.33 16.00
C PHE A 197 -23.06 5.53 15.44
N SER A 198 -22.94 4.20 15.34
CA SER A 198 -24.02 3.35 14.84
C SER A 198 -25.26 3.44 15.73
N HIS A 199 -25.08 3.50 17.05
CA HIS A 199 -26.17 3.62 17.99
C HIS A 199 -26.89 4.98 17.89
N VAL A 200 -26.12 6.08 17.87
CA VAL A 200 -26.64 7.44 17.65
C VAL A 200 -27.34 7.53 16.30
N TYR A 201 -26.80 6.91 15.25
CA TYR A 201 -27.47 6.83 13.95
C TYR A 201 -28.83 6.13 14.05
N GLU A 202 -28.88 4.95 14.69
CA GLU A 202 -30.12 4.18 14.81
C GLU A 202 -31.18 4.88 15.68
N MET A 203 -30.78 5.56 16.74
CA MET A 203 -31.69 6.26 17.65
C MET A 203 -32.18 7.59 17.11
N ASP A 204 -31.26 8.45 16.68
CA ASP A 204 -31.57 9.87 16.45
C ASP A 204 -31.72 10.18 14.97
N PHE A 205 -30.89 9.57 14.10
CA PHE A 205 -30.81 9.97 12.69
C PHE A 205 -31.59 9.07 11.73
N ARG A 206 -31.83 7.81 12.09
CA ARG A 206 -32.46 6.82 11.21
C ARG A 206 -33.85 7.26 10.76
N ALA A 207 -34.62 7.89 11.64
CA ALA A 207 -35.94 8.40 11.32
C ALA A 207 -35.90 9.52 10.26
N PHE A 208 -34.90 10.40 10.31
CA PHE A 208 -34.71 11.47 9.33
C PHE A 208 -34.17 10.93 8.01
N CYS A 209 -33.18 10.04 8.09
CA CYS A 209 -32.56 9.50 6.88
C CYS A 209 -33.48 8.58 6.10
N ASN A 210 -34.46 7.95 6.75
CA ASN A 210 -35.47 7.12 6.10
C ASN A 210 -36.71 7.87 5.61
N ARG A 211 -36.80 9.19 5.79
CA ARG A 211 -37.91 9.97 5.25
C ARG A 211 -37.96 9.86 3.74
N THR A 212 -39.18 9.73 3.21
CA THR A 212 -39.43 9.88 1.78
C THR A 212 -39.02 11.30 1.39
N PRO A 213 -38.17 11.47 0.36
CA PRO A 213 -37.74 12.80 -0.06
C PRO A 213 -38.97 13.66 -0.40
N PRO A 214 -38.99 14.94 0.01
CA PRO A 214 -40.09 15.84 -0.31
C PRO A 214 -40.23 15.95 -1.83
N GLY A 215 -41.47 15.82 -2.32
CA GLY A 215 -41.78 15.98 -3.73
C GLY A 215 -41.57 17.43 -4.16
N PHE A 216 -40.94 17.64 -5.31
CA PHE A 216 -40.84 18.97 -5.91
C PHE A 216 -42.21 19.38 -6.48
N THR A 217 -42.68 20.57 -6.15
CA THR A 217 -43.86 21.16 -6.78
C THR A 217 -43.54 21.53 -8.24
N THR A 218 -44.54 21.52 -9.11
CA THR A 218 -44.42 21.73 -10.57
C THR A 218 -43.79 23.09 -10.95
N GLU A 219 -43.77 24.03 -10.02
CA GLU A 219 -43.20 25.37 -10.16
C GLU A 219 -41.67 25.41 -9.92
N ALA A 220 -41.09 24.37 -9.31
CA ALA A 220 -39.68 24.29 -8.95
C ALA A 220 -38.78 23.68 -10.05
N LYS A 221 -38.97 24.11 -11.32
CA LYS A 221 -38.29 23.53 -12.50
C LYS A 221 -36.74 23.55 -12.41
N VAL A 222 -36.17 24.58 -11.79
CA VAL A 222 -34.72 24.69 -11.59
C VAL A 222 -34.22 23.62 -10.61
N PHE A 223 -34.92 23.44 -9.49
CA PHE A 223 -34.57 22.42 -8.49
C PHE A 223 -34.72 21.01 -9.04
N GLN A 224 -35.76 20.76 -9.84
CA GLN A 224 -35.96 19.48 -10.51
C GLN A 224 -34.81 19.16 -11.48
N ARG A 225 -34.36 20.13 -12.27
CA ARG A 225 -33.21 19.97 -13.19
C ARG A 225 -31.92 19.66 -12.43
N VAL A 226 -31.62 20.45 -11.38
CA VAL A 226 -30.43 20.22 -10.55
C VAL A 226 -30.50 18.85 -9.88
N HIS A 227 -31.67 18.45 -9.39
CA HIS A 227 -31.88 17.13 -8.79
C HIS A 227 -31.63 16.00 -9.78
N GLN A 228 -32.15 16.09 -11.01
CA GLN A 228 -31.91 15.10 -12.07
C GLN A 228 -30.42 14.98 -12.41
N GLN A 229 -29.71 16.11 -12.46
CA GLN A 229 -28.29 16.14 -12.79
C GLN A 229 -27.42 15.56 -11.67
N LEU A 230 -27.76 15.83 -10.42
CA LEU A 230 -27.13 15.20 -9.24
C LEU A 230 -27.42 13.70 -9.17
N GLN A 231 -28.63 13.26 -9.52
CA GLN A 231 -28.96 11.84 -9.61
C GLN A 231 -28.13 11.13 -10.70
N ALA A 232 -27.98 11.75 -11.88
CA ALA A 232 -27.12 11.25 -12.95
C ALA A 232 -25.66 11.13 -12.49
N CYS A 233 -25.14 12.12 -11.77
CA CYS A 233 -23.79 12.06 -11.19
C CYS A 233 -23.64 10.93 -10.15
N ASN A 234 -24.61 10.78 -9.25
CA ASN A 234 -24.58 9.73 -8.23
C ASN A 234 -24.63 8.31 -8.84
N THR A 235 -25.42 8.10 -9.89
CA THR A 235 -25.48 6.80 -10.59
C THR A 235 -24.19 6.46 -11.31
N VAL A 236 -23.52 7.45 -11.92
CA VAL A 236 -22.19 7.27 -12.51
C VAL A 236 -21.16 6.92 -11.45
N SER A 237 -21.15 7.63 -10.32
CA SER A 237 -20.24 7.36 -9.20
C SER A 237 -20.39 5.95 -8.62
N GLN A 238 -21.63 5.43 -8.54
CA GLN A 238 -21.89 4.05 -8.10
C GLN A 238 -21.36 3.00 -9.08
N ARG A 239 -21.39 3.28 -10.40
CA ARG A 239 -20.86 2.37 -11.42
C ARG A 239 -19.34 2.32 -11.47
N ILE A 240 -18.66 3.40 -11.10
CA ILE A 240 -17.19 3.51 -11.22
C ILE A 240 -16.46 2.74 -10.11
N ARG A 241 -17.08 2.48 -8.95
CA ARG A 241 -16.51 1.60 -7.90
C ARG A 241 -17.60 0.85 -7.10
N PRO A 242 -17.95 -0.39 -7.46
CA PRO A 242 -18.84 -1.22 -6.66
C PRO A 242 -18.08 -1.68 -5.40
N GLY A 243 -18.09 -0.87 -4.34
CA GLY A 243 -17.45 -1.23 -3.07
C GLY A 243 -16.77 -0.08 -2.31
N SER A 244 -16.76 1.14 -2.86
CA SER A 244 -16.19 2.30 -2.16
C SER A 244 -17.28 2.98 -1.32
N TRP A 245 -17.03 3.14 -0.02
CA TRP A 245 -17.89 3.87 0.92
C TRP A 245 -18.05 5.34 0.47
N PHE A 246 -19.06 5.63 -0.34
CA PHE A 246 -19.37 6.99 -0.74
C PHE A 246 -20.51 7.56 0.11
N LEU A 247 -20.21 8.68 0.76
CA LEU A 247 -21.19 9.62 1.30
C LEU A 247 -22.08 10.10 0.16
N SER A 248 -23.28 9.55 0.06
CA SER A 248 -24.27 10.07 -0.90
C SER A 248 -24.78 11.42 -0.39
N LEU A 249 -24.23 12.51 -0.92
CA LEU A 249 -24.78 13.85 -0.68
C LEU A 249 -26.14 13.94 -1.36
N ARG A 250 -27.21 13.95 -0.57
CA ARG A 250 -28.53 14.38 -1.03
C ARG A 250 -28.73 15.80 -0.54
N VAL A 251 -28.73 16.76 -1.47
CA VAL A 251 -29.12 18.15 -1.17
C VAL A 251 -30.64 18.17 -1.00
N GLY A 252 -31.09 17.90 0.22
CA GLY A 252 -32.41 18.28 0.72
C GLY A 252 -32.29 19.63 1.44
N THR A 253 -33.31 20.46 1.33
CA THR A 253 -33.37 21.82 1.86
C THR A 253 -32.75 21.97 3.27
N ALA A 254 -31.71 22.81 3.34
CA ALA A 254 -31.11 23.53 4.47
C ALA A 254 -30.71 22.83 5.78
N THR A 255 -31.11 21.60 6.13
CA THR A 255 -30.68 21.02 7.44
C THR A 255 -30.47 19.51 7.51
N ASP A 256 -30.62 18.73 6.44
CA ASP A 256 -30.48 17.27 6.52
C ASP A 256 -29.26 16.73 5.74
N PHE A 257 -28.10 16.66 6.42
CA PHE A 257 -26.96 15.83 6.01
C PHE A 257 -27.20 14.39 6.48
N CYS A 258 -27.83 13.57 5.65
CA CYS A 258 -28.07 12.16 5.98
C CYS A 258 -27.02 11.24 5.38
N ILE A 259 -26.07 10.81 6.21
CA ILE A 259 -25.13 9.71 5.89
C ILE A 259 -25.92 8.40 5.97
N ARG A 260 -26.38 7.86 4.84
CA ARG A 260 -26.93 6.49 4.81
C ARG A 260 -25.81 5.46 4.70
N ARG A 261 -25.86 4.47 5.58
CA ARG A 261 -25.13 3.19 5.48
C ARG A 261 -25.79 2.35 4.38
N LEU A 262 -25.20 2.28 3.19
CA LEU A 262 -25.60 1.31 2.16
C LEU A 262 -25.08 -0.07 2.59
N LYS A 263 -25.99 -0.97 2.98
CA LYS A 263 -25.67 -2.38 3.23
C LYS A 263 -25.07 -3.02 1.96
N PRO A 264 -23.99 -3.81 2.06
CA PRO A 264 -23.56 -4.66 0.96
C PRO A 264 -24.43 -5.93 0.92
N GLY A 265 -24.90 -6.29 -0.28
CA GLY A 265 -25.43 -7.61 -0.59
C GLY A 265 -26.94 -7.77 -0.46
N TRP A 266 -27.67 -7.56 -1.56
CA TRP A 266 -28.80 -8.41 -1.92
C TRP A 266 -28.63 -8.85 -3.37
N VAL A 267 -28.68 -10.17 -3.52
CA VAL A 267 -28.47 -10.97 -4.70
C VAL A 267 -29.54 -10.68 -5.76
N LEU A 268 -29.09 -10.74 -7.01
CA LEU A 268 -29.89 -10.79 -8.23
C LEU A 268 -31.11 -11.73 -8.07
N MET A 269 -32.32 -11.19 -8.11
CA MET A 269 -33.52 -11.98 -8.41
C MET A 269 -34.26 -11.25 -9.54
N SER A 270 -34.16 -11.83 -10.75
CA SER A 270 -35.10 -11.57 -11.84
C SER A 270 -36.53 -11.90 -11.39
N PRO A 271 -37.54 -11.20 -11.91
CA PRO A 271 -38.81 -11.81 -12.18
C PRO A 271 -38.92 -12.04 -13.69
N ASP A 272 -38.98 -13.32 -14.06
CA ASP A 272 -39.88 -13.74 -15.13
C ASP A 272 -41.33 -13.36 -14.75
N VAL A 273 -42.13 -13.19 -15.81
CA VAL A 273 -43.56 -12.83 -15.91
C VAL A 273 -43.86 -11.34 -16.05
#